data_AF-R0G925-F1
#
_entry.id   AF-R0G925-F1
#
_cell.length_a   1.000
_cell.length_b   1.000
_cell.length_c   1.000
_cell.angle_alpha   90.00
_cell.angle_beta   90.00
_cell.angle_gamma   90.00
#
_symmetry.space_group_name_H-M   'P 1'
#
loop_
_entity.id
_entity.type
_entity.pdbx_description
1 polymer ?
#
loop_
_entity_poly.entity_id
_entity_poly.type
_entity_poly.pdbx_seq_one_letter_code
_entity_poly.pdbx_strand_id
1 'polypeptide(L)'
;MAAKLNTIVFSIVVLHFLLPAHMHCGPRCGDRCSNTQYKKPCLFFCNKCCAKCLCVPPGTYGNKQVCPCYNNWKTQSGGPKCP
;
A
#
# COMPACT_ATOMS: atom_id res chain seq x y z
N MET A 1 -13.68 32.97 -23.31
CA MET A 1 -13.66 32.32 -21.97
C MET A 1 -13.88 30.79 -22.02
N ALA A 2 -13.73 30.12 -23.18
CA ALA A 2 -13.96 28.67 -23.31
C ALA A 2 -12.72 27.79 -23.04
N ALA A 3 -11.50 28.32 -23.20
CA ALA A 3 -10.27 27.54 -23.00
C ALA A 3 -10.02 27.15 -21.53
N LYS A 4 -10.46 27.98 -20.56
CA LYS A 4 -10.27 27.72 -19.12
C LYS A 4 -11.08 26.53 -18.62
N LEU A 5 -12.27 26.29 -19.16
CA LEU A 5 -13.12 25.17 -18.75
C LEU A 5 -12.53 23.83 -19.21
N ASN A 6 -11.95 23.78 -20.42
CA ASN A 6 -11.35 22.56 -20.97
C ASN A 6 -10.05 22.16 -20.24
N THR A 7 -9.23 23.13 -19.82
CA THR A 7 -8.05 22.86 -18.97
C THR A 7 -8.43 22.38 -17.57
N ILE A 8 -9.48 22.94 -16.97
CA ILE A 8 -9.97 22.49 -15.65
C ILE A 8 -10.48 21.04 -15.72
N VAL A 9 -11.22 20.68 -16.78
CA VAL A 9 -11.70 19.30 -17.00
C VAL A 9 -10.52 18.33 -17.18
N PHE A 10 -9.48 18.69 -17.93
CA PHE A 10 -8.30 17.86 -18.11
C PHE A 10 -7.53 17.61 -16.78
N SER A 11 -7.37 18.65 -15.96
CA SER A 11 -6.72 18.54 -14.64
C SER A 11 -7.50 17.66 -13.66
N ILE A 12 -8.85 17.70 -13.67
CA ILE A 12 -9.69 16.87 -12.80
C ILE A 12 -9.63 15.39 -13.21
N VAL A 13 -9.62 15.10 -14.52
CA VAL A 13 -9.52 13.72 -15.03
C VAL A 13 -8.16 13.11 -14.67
N VAL A 14 -7.06 13.87 -14.78
CA VAL A 14 -5.71 13.41 -14.38
C VAL A 14 -5.62 13.17 -12.87
N LEU A 15 -6.23 14.02 -12.05
CA LEU A 15 -6.27 13.83 -10.60
C LEU A 15 -7.04 12.55 -10.22
N HIS A 16 -8.21 12.30 -10.84
CA HIS A 16 -8.95 11.05 -10.61
C HIS A 16 -8.22 9.79 -11.10
N PHE A 17 -7.44 9.88 -12.18
CA PHE A 17 -6.70 8.73 -12.72
C PHE A 17 -5.44 8.37 -11.92
N LEU A 18 -4.81 9.33 -11.23
CA LEU A 18 -3.57 9.14 -10.46
C LEU A 18 -3.82 8.73 -9.00
N LEU A 19 -5.02 8.92 -8.45
CA LEU A 19 -5.33 8.63 -7.06
C LEU A 19 -5.59 7.15 -6.64
N PRO A 20 -5.86 6.16 -7.52
CA PRO A 20 -6.35 4.87 -7.01
C PRO A 20 -5.26 4.00 -6.37
N ALA A 21 -3.97 4.26 -6.61
CA ALA A 21 -2.89 3.39 -6.16
C ALA A 21 -2.65 3.42 -4.63
N HIS A 22 -2.87 4.56 -3.96
CA HIS A 22 -2.61 4.69 -2.52
C HIS A 22 -3.79 4.27 -1.62
N MET A 23 -5.00 4.25 -2.18
CA MET A 23 -6.24 4.00 -1.41
C MET A 23 -6.41 2.56 -0.93
N HIS A 24 -5.59 1.62 -1.40
CA HIS A 24 -5.75 0.20 -1.11
C HIS A 24 -4.95 -0.29 0.11
N CYS A 25 -4.05 0.53 0.67
CA CYS A 25 -3.19 0.07 1.76
C CYS A 25 -3.94 -0.17 3.07
N GLY A 26 -4.80 0.78 3.48
CA GLY A 26 -5.50 0.72 4.77
C GLY A 26 -6.32 -0.56 4.96
N PRO A 27 -7.28 -0.86 4.07
CA PRO A 27 -8.11 -2.07 4.17
C PRO A 27 -7.26 -3.35 4.10
N ARG A 28 -6.32 -3.45 3.16
CA ARG A 28 -5.47 -4.64 2.99
C ARG A 28 -4.57 -4.90 4.19
N CYS A 29 -4.01 -3.85 4.78
CA CYS A 29 -3.23 -3.98 6.01
C CYS A 29 -4.11 -4.31 7.22
N GLY A 30 -5.35 -3.84 7.24
CA GLY A 30 -6.37 -4.27 8.21
C GLY A 30 -6.57 -5.79 8.18
N ASP A 31 -6.80 -6.35 6.99
CA ASP A 31 -6.95 -7.79 6.81
C ASP A 31 -5.67 -8.53 7.20
N ARG A 32 -4.51 -8.06 6.71
CA ARG A 32 -3.21 -8.68 6.98
C ARG A 32 -2.89 -8.77 8.47
N CYS A 33 -3.26 -7.74 9.23
CA CYS A 33 -3.00 -7.61 10.66
C CYS A 33 -4.21 -8.01 11.54
N SER A 34 -5.24 -8.65 10.97
CA SER A 34 -6.46 -8.98 11.70
C SER A 34 -6.25 -10.05 12.79
N ASN A 35 -5.37 -11.03 12.53
CA ASN A 35 -5.11 -12.19 13.39
C ASN A 35 -3.79 -12.11 14.19
N THR A 36 -3.30 -10.91 14.50
CA THR A 36 -2.14 -10.72 15.39
C THR A 36 -2.52 -10.04 16.68
N GLN A 37 -1.88 -10.43 17.78
CA GLN A 37 -1.99 -9.73 19.06
C GLN A 37 -1.28 -8.36 19.01
N TYR A 38 -0.30 -8.20 18.13
CA TYR A 38 0.49 -6.98 17.96
C TYR A 38 -0.05 -6.08 16.83
N LYS A 39 -1.35 -5.71 16.90
CA LYS A 39 -2.03 -4.98 15.82
C LYS A 39 -1.37 -3.64 15.46
N LYS A 40 -1.05 -2.81 16.46
CA LYS A 40 -0.45 -1.49 16.26
C LYS A 40 0.88 -1.55 15.47
N PRO A 41 1.90 -2.31 15.90
CA PRO A 41 3.14 -2.40 15.13
C PRO A 41 2.96 -3.11 13.79
N CYS A 42 2.08 -4.12 13.69
CA CYS A 42 1.79 -4.75 12.40
C CYS A 42 1.24 -3.74 11.37
N LEU A 43 0.24 -2.95 11.75
CA LEU A 43 -0.34 -1.92 10.87
C LEU A 43 0.70 -0.86 10.48
N PHE A 44 1.56 -0.45 11.42
CA PHE A 44 2.62 0.51 11.14
C PHE A 44 3.59 -0.01 10.06
N PHE A 45 4.13 -1.22 10.23
CA PHE A 45 5.04 -1.80 9.25
C PHE A 45 4.34 -2.17 7.94
N CYS A 46 3.12 -2.72 8.00
CA CYS A 46 2.36 -3.04 6.79
C CYS A 46 2.10 -1.80 5.94
N ASN A 47 1.63 -0.70 6.53
CA ASN A 47 1.37 0.53 5.79
C ASN A 47 2.67 1.12 5.21
N LYS A 48 3.78 1.06 5.95
CA LYS A 48 5.11 1.47 5.45
C LYS A 48 5.54 0.64 4.25
N CYS A 49 5.34 -0.67 4.29
CA CYS A 49 5.63 -1.59 3.19
C CYS A 49 4.70 -1.38 2.01
N CYS A 50 3.42 -1.14 2.26
CA CYS A 50 2.45 -0.87 1.22
C CYS A 50 2.73 0.46 0.51
N ALA A 51 3.06 1.53 1.24
CA ALA A 51 3.43 2.81 0.62
C ALA A 51 4.69 2.70 -0.26
N LYS A 52 5.63 1.82 0.10
CA LYS A 52 6.87 1.60 -0.66
C LYS A 52 6.68 0.67 -1.86
N CYS A 53 5.93 -0.41 -1.67
CA CYS A 53 5.83 -1.53 -2.61
C CYS A 53 4.49 -1.58 -3.36
N LEU A 54 3.52 -0.75 -2.99
CA LEU A 54 2.17 -0.66 -3.55
C LEU A 54 1.42 -2.01 -3.60
N CYS A 55 1.79 -2.95 -2.72
CA CYS A 55 1.31 -4.33 -2.71
C CYS A 55 1.26 -4.85 -1.27
N VAL A 56 0.18 -5.56 -0.92
CA VAL A 56 0.03 -6.29 0.35
C VAL A 56 -0.37 -7.72 0.02
N PRO A 57 0.36 -8.74 0.51
CA PRO A 57 0.01 -10.14 0.26
C PRO A 57 -1.36 -10.53 0.82
N PRO A 58 -2.07 -11.48 0.19
CA PRO A 58 -3.34 -11.98 0.71
C PRO A 58 -3.17 -12.85 1.97
N GLY A 59 -4.22 -12.89 2.79
CA GLY A 59 -4.26 -13.64 4.05
C GLY A 59 -3.54 -12.91 5.19
N THR A 60 -3.53 -13.51 6.37
CA THR A 60 -2.97 -12.93 7.61
C THR A 60 -1.51 -13.30 7.85
N TYR A 61 -0.99 -14.31 7.14
CA TYR A 61 0.39 -14.78 7.20
C TYR A 61 0.82 -15.38 5.85
N GLY A 62 2.13 -15.51 5.60
CA GLY A 62 2.65 -16.15 4.38
C GLY A 62 2.39 -15.38 3.09
N ASN A 63 2.41 -16.07 1.93
CA ASN A 63 2.14 -15.52 0.60
C ASN A 63 3.00 -14.33 0.16
N LYS A 64 4.13 -14.09 0.82
CA LYS A 64 4.96 -12.92 0.56
C LYS A 64 5.53 -12.94 -0.87
N GLN A 65 5.73 -14.10 -1.47
CA GLN A 65 6.18 -14.27 -2.86
C GLN A 65 5.26 -13.59 -3.89
N VAL A 66 3.97 -13.36 -3.56
CA VAL A 66 3.02 -12.65 -4.41
C VAL A 66 3.40 -11.17 -4.57
N CYS A 67 4.05 -10.58 -3.56
CA CYS A 67 4.55 -9.21 -3.58
C CYS A 67 6.08 -9.22 -3.38
N PRO A 68 6.90 -9.38 -4.44
CA PRO A 68 8.36 -9.51 -4.30
C PRO A 68 9.03 -8.38 -3.51
N CYS A 69 8.63 -7.12 -3.73
CA CYS A 69 9.15 -5.98 -2.97
C CYS A 69 8.85 -6.11 -1.47
N TYR A 70 7.62 -6.49 -1.11
CA TYR A 70 7.18 -6.68 0.28
C TYR A 70 7.96 -7.82 0.95
N ASN A 71 8.24 -8.90 0.22
CA ASN A 71 8.99 -10.05 0.71
C ASN A 71 10.48 -9.76 0.91
N ASN A 72 11.07 -9.04 -0.04
CA ASN A 72 12.50 -8.80 -0.10
C ASN A 72 12.93 -7.59 0.73
N TRP A 73 11.99 -6.81 1.26
CA TRP A 73 12.36 -5.69 2.12
C TRP A 73 12.82 -6.19 3.50
N LYS A 74 14.12 -6.01 3.77
CA LYS A 74 14.77 -6.46 5.00
C LYS A 74 15.12 -5.29 5.93
N THR A 75 15.27 -5.61 7.21
CA THR A 75 15.90 -4.71 8.19
C THR A 75 17.41 -4.67 7.97
N GLN A 76 18.12 -3.76 8.65
CA GLN A 76 19.58 -3.69 8.57
C GLN A 76 20.26 -4.98 9.07
N SER A 77 19.61 -5.70 10.00
CA SER A 77 20.05 -7.01 10.52
C SER A 77 19.69 -8.18 9.59
N GLY A 78 19.12 -7.94 8.41
CA GLY A 78 18.77 -8.97 7.42
C GLY A 78 17.42 -9.67 7.62
N GLY A 79 16.73 -9.40 8.74
CA GLY A 79 15.40 -9.97 9.03
C GLY A 79 14.28 -9.38 8.15
N PRO A 80 13.12 -10.05 8.04
CA PRO A 80 11.98 -9.52 7.30
C PRO A 80 11.46 -8.22 7.95
N LYS A 81 11.28 -7.17 7.14
CA LYS A 81 10.79 -5.88 7.62
C LYS A 81 9.27 -5.76 7.60
N CYS A 82 8.62 -6.49 6.69
CA CYS A 82 7.18 -6.43 6.47
C CYS A 82 6.47 -7.64 7.09
N PRO A 83 5.27 -7.45 7.68
CA PRO A 83 4.54 -8.51 8.39
C PRO A 83 4.14 -9.72 7.53
#